data_AF-A0A940V7H1-F1
#
_entry.id   AF-A0A940V7H1-F1
#
_cell.length_a   1.000
_cell.length_b   1.000
_cell.length_c   1.000
_cell.angle_alpha   90.00
_cell.angle_beta   90.00
_cell.angle_gamma   90.00
#
_symmetry.space_group_name_H-M   'P 1'
#
loop_
_entity.id
_entity.type
_entity.pdbx_description
1 polymer ?
#
loop_
_entity_poly.entity_id
_entity_poly.type
_entity_poly.pdbx_seq_one_letter_code
_entity_poly.pdbx_strand_id
1 'polypeptide(L)'
;MARGRTSAGHGLHSEEVRYLFALESVLASDWYAARLDAKQRADAARSARGAAALGDFLRRPNNADVIARLGLAERHARTLVEQARVHSAAYRAGLVGTIGLQPLEEEDA
;
A
#
# COMPACT_ATOMS: atom_id res chain seq x y z
N MET A 1 29.37 -0.25 9.13
CA MET A 1 28.64 -1.09 10.10
C MET A 1 29.03 -2.56 9.93
N ALA A 2 28.89 -3.37 10.99
CA ALA A 2 29.28 -4.79 11.17
C ALA A 2 30.68 -5.22 10.69
N ARG A 3 31.01 -5.03 9.40
CA ARG A 3 32.27 -5.43 8.76
C ARG A 3 33.09 -4.24 8.22
N GLY A 4 32.59 -3.02 8.36
CA GLY A 4 33.27 -1.79 7.88
C GLY A 4 33.20 -1.58 6.36
N ARG A 5 32.76 -2.57 5.59
CA ARG A 5 32.54 -2.52 4.14
C ARG A 5 31.19 -3.16 3.78
N THR A 6 30.65 -2.79 2.62
CA THR A 6 29.49 -3.47 2.01
C THR A 6 29.88 -4.86 1.49
N SER A 7 28.90 -5.69 1.11
CA SER A 7 29.17 -6.98 0.44
C SER A 7 29.93 -6.83 -0.88
N ALA A 8 29.73 -5.71 -1.57
CA ALA A 8 30.47 -5.34 -2.78
C ALA A 8 31.84 -4.69 -2.50
N GLY A 9 32.27 -4.60 -1.23
CA GLY A 9 33.61 -4.12 -0.85
C GLY A 9 33.76 -2.60 -0.67
N HIS A 10 32.70 -1.83 -0.90
CA HIS A 10 32.72 -0.37 -0.77
C HIS A 10 32.77 0.09 0.70
N GLY A 11 33.50 1.19 0.94
CA GLY A 11 33.56 1.88 2.23
C GLY A 11 32.60 3.08 2.31
N LEU A 12 32.61 3.79 3.44
CA LEU A 12 31.69 4.92 3.69
C LEU A 12 31.87 6.12 2.75
N HIS A 13 33.07 6.30 2.20
CA HIS A 13 33.42 7.40 1.29
C HIS A 13 33.25 7.05 -0.19
N SER A 14 32.76 5.85 -0.52
CA SER A 14 32.46 5.47 -1.90
C SER A 14 31.33 6.34 -2.45
N GLU A 15 31.55 6.90 -3.64
CA GLU A 15 30.55 7.69 -4.35
C GLU A 15 29.33 6.83 -4.72
N GLU A 16 29.56 5.57 -5.07
CA GLU A 16 28.53 4.60 -5.39
C GLU A 16 27.60 4.38 -4.19
N VAL A 17 28.17 4.17 -3.00
CA VAL A 17 27.37 4.01 -1.77
C VAL A 17 26.61 5.29 -1.43
N ARG A 18 27.20 6.46 -1.63
CA ARG A 18 26.52 7.75 -1.39
C ARG A 18 25.38 8.00 -2.37
N TYR A 19 25.58 7.63 -3.63
CA TYR A 19 24.58 7.82 -4.69
C TYR A 19 23.31 6.99 -4.44
N LEU A 20 23.41 5.83 -3.80
CA LEU A 20 22.23 5.03 -3.39
C LEU A 20 21.24 5.80 -2.50
N PHE A 21 21.68 6.88 -1.84
CA PHE A 21 20.85 7.72 -0.98
C PHE A 21 20.39 9.01 -1.68
N ALA A 22 20.82 9.25 -2.92
CA ALA A 22 20.32 10.37 -3.72
C ALA A 22 18.83 10.16 -4.06
N LEU A 23 18.06 11.25 -4.07
CA LEU A 23 16.62 11.19 -4.32
C LEU A 23 16.33 10.54 -5.68
N GLU A 24 17.09 10.91 -6.70
CA GLU A 24 17.00 10.40 -8.06
C GLU A 24 17.25 8.89 -8.10
N SER A 25 18.28 8.42 -7.38
CA SER A 25 18.59 6.99 -7.28
C SER A 25 17.47 6.22 -6.58
N VAL A 26 16.86 6.80 -5.55
CA VAL A 26 15.74 6.16 -4.83
C VAL A 26 14.51 6.08 -5.74
N LEU A 27 14.12 7.20 -6.37
CA LEU A 27 12.92 7.25 -7.22
C LEU A 27 13.02 6.35 -8.45
N ALA A 28 14.22 6.16 -9.00
CA ALA A 28 14.47 5.29 -10.14
C ALA A 28 14.66 3.81 -9.78
N SER A 29 14.70 3.46 -8.49
CA SER A 29 15.01 2.10 -8.05
C SER A 29 13.81 1.15 -8.06
N ASP A 30 14.07 -0.10 -8.42
CA ASP A 30 13.06 -1.16 -8.40
C ASP A 30 12.55 -1.45 -6.97
N TRP A 31 13.44 -1.39 -5.97
CA TRP A 31 13.06 -1.61 -4.58
C TRP A 31 12.06 -0.55 -4.10
N TYR A 32 12.19 0.70 -4.54
CA TYR A 32 11.23 1.76 -4.22
C TYR A 32 9.90 1.52 -4.93
N ALA A 33 9.92 1.18 -6.22
CA ALA A 33 8.72 0.83 -6.97
C ALA A 33 7.96 -0.34 -6.29
N ALA A 34 8.66 -1.39 -5.86
CA ALA A 34 8.08 -2.52 -5.15
C ALA A 34 7.38 -2.12 -3.85
N ARG A 35 7.92 -1.13 -3.11
CA ARG A 35 7.27 -0.61 -1.89
C ARG A 35 5.96 0.09 -2.19
N LEU A 36 5.90 0.86 -3.27
CA LEU A 36 4.69 1.55 -3.67
C LEU A 36 3.63 0.56 -4.18
N ASP A 37 4.04 -0.48 -4.90
CA ASP A 37 3.14 -1.56 -5.33
C ASP A 37 2.59 -2.33 -4.11
N ALA A 38 3.45 -2.65 -3.14
CA ALA A 38 3.05 -3.29 -1.89
C ALA A 38 2.02 -2.42 -1.14
N LYS A 39 2.22 -1.09 -1.11
CA LYS A 39 1.27 -0.15 -0.49
C LYS A 39 -0.09 -0.20 -1.17
N GLN A 40 -0.12 -0.15 -2.50
CA GLN A 40 -1.37 -0.23 -3.26
C GLN A 40 -2.08 -1.56 -3.02
N ARG A 41 -1.37 -2.70 -3.08
CA ARG A 41 -1.95 -4.02 -2.81
C ARG A 41 -2.56 -4.12 -1.41
N ALA A 42 -1.84 -3.63 -0.39
CA ALA A 42 -2.33 -3.65 0.98
C ALA A 42 -3.58 -2.78 1.18
N ASP A 43 -3.61 -1.59 0.59
CA ASP A 43 -4.78 -0.72 0.63
C ASP A 43 -5.97 -1.32 -0.12
N ALA A 44 -5.72 -1.92 -1.29
CA ALA A 44 -6.72 -2.61 -2.09
C ALA A 44 -7.35 -3.75 -1.28
N ALA A 45 -6.53 -4.61 -0.70
CA ALA A 45 -6.97 -5.72 0.13
C ALA A 45 -7.75 -5.24 1.37
N ARG A 46 -7.29 -4.18 2.04
CA ARG A 46 -7.99 -3.59 3.19
C ARG A 46 -9.36 -3.02 2.79
N SER A 47 -9.43 -2.27 1.69
CA SER A 47 -10.68 -1.67 1.20
C SER A 47 -11.69 -2.73 0.79
N ALA A 48 -11.25 -3.78 0.10
CA ALA A 48 -12.09 -4.90 -0.32
C ALA A 48 -12.67 -5.65 0.88
N ARG A 49 -11.88 -5.92 1.93
CA ARG A 49 -12.38 -6.50 3.18
C ARG A 49 -13.43 -5.62 3.86
N GLY A 50 -13.21 -4.30 3.87
CA GLY A 50 -14.17 -3.34 4.42
C GLY A 50 -15.49 -3.30 3.65
N ALA A 51 -15.42 -3.28 2.32
CA ALA A 51 -16.59 -3.34 1.45
C ALA A 51 -17.39 -4.63 1.65
N ALA A 52 -16.70 -5.79 1.66
CA ALA A 52 -17.33 -7.09 1.90
C ALA A 52 -18.02 -7.14 3.28
N ALA A 53 -17.34 -6.72 4.34
CA ALA A 53 -17.91 -6.72 5.69
C ALA A 53 -19.16 -5.82 5.81
N LEU A 54 -19.13 -4.63 5.21
CA LEU A 54 -20.30 -3.74 5.17
C LEU A 54 -21.43 -4.34 4.32
N GLY A 55 -21.12 -4.89 3.15
CA GLY A 55 -22.09 -5.56 2.29
C GLY A 55 -22.77 -6.74 3.00
N ASP A 56 -22.00 -7.54 3.73
CA ASP A 56 -22.51 -8.66 4.53
C ASP A 56 -23.43 -8.18 5.66
N PHE A 57 -23.08 -7.08 6.32
CA PHE A 57 -23.91 -6.48 7.36
C PHE A 57 -25.23 -5.94 6.79
N LEU A 58 -25.19 -5.31 5.62
CA LEU A 58 -26.35 -4.73 4.95
C LEU A 58 -27.38 -5.76 4.49
N ARG A 59 -26.94 -6.98 4.11
CA ARG A 59 -27.84 -8.03 3.62
C ARG A 59 -28.67 -8.71 4.71
N ARG A 60 -28.37 -8.47 5.99
CA ARG A 60 -29.10 -9.13 7.09
C ARG A 60 -30.36 -8.32 7.43
N PRO A 61 -31.57 -8.89 7.29
CA PRO A 61 -32.81 -8.13 7.48
C PRO A 61 -33.00 -7.64 8.92
N ASN A 62 -32.46 -8.37 9.91
CA ASN A 62 -32.49 -7.97 11.32
C ASN A 62 -31.65 -6.71 11.64
N ASN A 63 -30.85 -6.22 10.70
CA ASN A 63 -30.03 -5.02 10.87
C ASN A 63 -30.72 -3.75 10.34
N ALA A 64 -31.93 -3.83 9.77
CA ALA A 64 -32.59 -2.72 9.06
C ALA A 64 -32.59 -1.39 9.84
N ASP A 65 -32.97 -1.42 11.12
CA ASP A 65 -33.02 -0.22 11.98
C ASP A 65 -31.63 0.41 12.18
N VAL A 66 -30.61 -0.43 12.37
CA VAL A 66 -29.22 0.02 12.56
C VAL A 66 -28.65 0.54 11.25
N ILE A 67 -28.97 -0.10 10.12
CA ILE A 67 -28.56 0.31 8.77
C ILE A 67 -29.07 1.71 8.48
N ALA A 68 -30.37 1.96 8.74
CA ALA A 68 -30.99 3.26 8.54
C ALA A 68 -30.39 4.31 9.48
N ARG A 69 -30.33 4.01 10.79
CA ARG A 69 -29.84 4.95 11.82
C ARG A 69 -28.40 5.40 11.60
N LEU A 70 -27.54 4.51 11.09
CA LEU A 70 -26.11 4.80 10.88
C LEU A 70 -25.77 5.15 9.43
N GLY A 71 -26.75 5.23 8.52
CA GLY A 71 -26.52 5.54 7.10
C GLY A 71 -25.57 4.56 6.42
N LEU A 72 -25.66 3.27 6.75
CA LEU A 72 -24.63 2.30 6.33
C LEU A 72 -24.64 2.02 4.82
N ALA A 73 -25.79 2.18 4.16
CA ALA A 73 -25.88 2.02 2.70
C ALA A 73 -25.02 3.05 1.96
N GLU A 74 -25.08 4.32 2.38
CA GLU A 74 -24.26 5.39 1.79
C GLU A 74 -22.77 5.19 2.12
N ARG A 75 -22.46 4.77 3.35
CA ARG A 75 -21.07 4.44 3.72
C ARG A 75 -20.51 3.31 2.86
N HIS A 76 -21.30 2.25 2.62
CA HIS A 76 -20.90 1.16 1.73
C HIS A 76 -20.67 1.63 0.29
N ALA A 77 -21.56 2.47 -0.26
CA ALA A 77 -21.37 3.06 -1.58
C ALA A 77 -20.06 3.87 -1.69
N ARG A 78 -19.74 4.69 -0.68
CA ARG A 78 -18.46 5.41 -0.60
C ARG A 78 -17.26 4.46 -0.50
N THR A 79 -17.37 3.38 0.27
CA THR A 79 -16.31 2.37 0.37
C THR A 79 -16.03 1.70 -0.98
N LEU A 80 -17.07 1.42 -1.79
CA LEU A 80 -16.89 0.88 -3.13
C LEU A 80 -16.19 1.86 -4.08
N VAL A 81 -16.53 3.15 -4.01
CA VAL A 81 -15.83 4.20 -4.78
C VAL A 81 -14.36 4.29 -4.38
N GLU A 82 -14.08 4.29 -3.07
CA GLU A 82 -12.70 4.29 -2.58
C GLU A 82 -11.93 3.03 -2.97
N GLN A 83 -12.56 1.86 -2.92
CA GLN A 83 -11.97 0.61 -3.38
C GLN A 83 -11.57 0.71 -4.86
N ALA A 84 -12.46 1.22 -5.73
CA ALA A 84 -12.15 1.42 -7.15
C ALA A 84 -11.01 2.42 -7.35
N ARG A 85 -11.00 3.54 -6.59
CA ARG A 85 -9.92 4.53 -6.62
C ARG A 85 -8.57 3.91 -6.28
N VAL A 86 -8.49 3.13 -5.20
CA VAL A 86 -7.25 2.48 -4.74
C VAL A 86 -6.70 1.47 -5.76
N HIS A 87 -7.57 0.81 -6.53
CA HIS A 87 -7.15 -0.09 -7.61
C HIS A 87 -6.64 0.65 -8.87
N SER A 88 -6.87 1.96 -8.98
CA SER A 88 -6.51 2.71 -10.17
C SER A 88 -5.00 2.93 -10.31
N ALA A 89 -4.52 3.01 -11.56
CA ALA A 89 -3.16 3.43 -11.87
C ALA A 89 -2.88 4.87 -11.39
N ALA A 90 -3.89 5.75 -11.39
CA ALA A 90 -3.76 7.11 -10.90
C ALA A 90 -3.43 7.15 -9.39
N TYR A 91 -4.06 6.28 -8.60
CA TYR A 91 -3.70 6.12 -7.18
C TYR A 91 -2.25 5.70 -7.03
N ARG A 92 -1.82 4.70 -7.81
CA ARG A 92 -0.44 4.20 -7.77
C ARG A 92 0.59 5.26 -8.15
N ALA A 93 0.30 6.06 -9.17
CA ALA A 93 1.15 7.18 -9.59
C ALA A 93 1.21 8.25 -8.49
N GLY A 94 0.09 8.52 -7.81
CA GLY A 94 0.03 9.46 -6.68
C GLY A 94 0.79 9.01 -5.43
N LEU A 95 1.24 7.75 -5.35
CA LEU A 95 2.08 7.27 -4.24
C LEU A 95 3.57 7.62 -4.42
N VAL A 96 3.99 8.08 -5.60
CA VAL A 96 5.39 8.49 -5.84
C VAL A 96 5.72 9.71 -4.96
N GLY A 97 6.84 9.63 -4.26
CA GLY A 97 7.24 10.58 -3.21
C GLY A 97 6.82 10.19 -1.79
N THR A 98 6.01 9.14 -1.62
CA THR A 98 5.69 8.60 -0.28
C THR A 98 6.67 7.48 0.12
N ILE A 99 6.61 7.05 1.39
CA ILE A 99 7.46 5.98 1.94
C ILE A 99 7.09 4.56 1.47
N GLY A 100 5.93 4.38 0.82
CA GLY A 100 5.39 3.07 0.44
C GLY A 100 5.10 2.15 1.62
N LEU A 101 5.12 0.84 1.37
CA LEU A 101 4.99 -0.21 2.37
C LEU A 101 6.13 -1.22 2.20
N GLN A 102 6.57 -1.85 3.28
CA GLN A 102 7.53 -2.95 3.17
C GLN A 102 6.89 -4.11 2.38
N PRO A 103 7.47 -4.53 1.25
CA PRO A 103 7.07 -5.78 0.60
C PRO A 103 7.40 -6.92 1.56
N LEU A 104 6.40 -7.75 1.83
CA LEU A 104 6.62 -9.05 2.45
C LEU A 104 6.83 -10.02 1.30
N GLU A 105 7.97 -10.70 1.30
CA GLU A 105 8.14 -11.88 0.46
C GLU A 105 7.13 -12.91 0.94
N GLU A 106 6.40 -13.56 0.03
CA GLU A 106 5.73 -14.80 0.39
C GLU A 106 6.85 -15.80 0.65
N GLU A 107 7.19 -16.04 1.92
CA GLU A 107 8.00 -17.19 2.29
C GLU A 107 7.27 -18.42 1.72
N ASP A 108 7.96 -19.18 0.87
CA ASP A 108 7.48 -20.42 0.27
C ASP A 108 6.70 -21.24 1.32
N ALA A 109 5.37 -21.33 1.12
CA ALA A 109 4.45 -22.13 1.93
C ALA A 109 4.46 -23.59 1.49
#